data_AF-A0A220ND40-F1
#
_entry.id   AF-A0A220ND40-F1
#
_cell.length_a   1.000
_cell.length_b   1.000
_cell.length_c   1.000
_cell.angle_alpha   90.00
_cell.angle_beta   90.00
_cell.angle_gamma   90.00
#
_symmetry.space_group_name_H-M   'P 1'
#
loop_
_entity.id
_entity.type
_entity.pdbx_description
1 polymer ?
#
loop_
_entity_poly.entity_id
_entity_poly.type
_entity_poly.pdbx_seq_one_letter_code
_entity_poly.pdbx_strand_id
1 'polypeptide(L)' 'MEVNILAFIATALFILVPTGFLLILYVKTASQND' A
#
# COMPACT_ATOMS: atom_id res chain seq x y z
N MET A 1 -16.35 9.22 -20.51
CA MET A 1 -16.89 8.77 -19.21
C MET A 1 -16.38 9.74 -18.16
N GLU A 2 -17.26 10.30 -17.34
CA GLU A 2 -16.84 11.11 -16.18
C GLU A 2 -16.36 10.18 -15.07
N VAL A 3 -15.23 10.48 -14.44
CA VAL A 3 -14.60 9.62 -13.43
C VAL A 3 -14.64 10.28 -12.05
N ASN A 4 -14.97 9.51 -11.02
CA ASN A 4 -14.97 10.00 -9.65
C ASN A 4 -13.54 10.01 -9.09
N ILE A 5 -12.94 11.20 -9.05
CA ILE A 5 -11.58 11.42 -8.55
C ILE A 5 -11.44 11.01 -7.07
N LEU A 6 -12.47 11.24 -6.24
CA LEU A 6 -12.44 10.81 -4.84
C LEU A 6 -12.45 9.28 -4.72
N ALA A 7 -13.20 8.59 -5.57
CA ALA A 7 -13.18 7.13 -5.61
C ALA A 7 -11.82 6.60 -6.06
N PHE A 8 -11.19 7.25 -7.05
CA PHE A 8 -9.83 6.90 -7.48
C PHE A 8 -8.80 7.05 -6.35
N ILE A 9 -8.81 8.18 -5.64
CA ILE A 9 -7.92 8.41 -4.50
C ILE A 9 -8.20 7.40 -3.38
N ALA A 10 -9.47 7.13 -3.09
CA ALA A 10 -9.85 6.13 -2.08
C ALA A 10 -9.32 4.73 -2.43
N THR A 11 -9.47 4.29 -3.69
CA THR A 11 -8.93 3.00 -4.14
C THR A 11 -7.40 2.97 -4.10
N ALA A 12 -6.74 4.05 -4.52
CA ALA A 12 -5.29 4.14 -4.49
C ALA A 12 -4.75 4.04 -3.05
N LEU A 13 -5.32 4.81 -2.12
CA LEU A 13 -4.94 4.77 -0.70
C LEU A 13 -5.27 3.41 -0.07
N PHE A 14 -6.42 2.81 -0.40
CA PHE A 14 -6.81 1.51 0.11
C PHE A 14 -5.84 0.40 -0.28
N ILE A 15 -5.17 0.48 -1.44
CA ILE A 15 -4.14 -0.47 -1.86
C ILE A 15 -2.80 -0.10 -1.23
N LEU A 16 -2.36 1.16 -1.39
CA LEU A 16 -1.00 1.56 -1.04
C LEU A 16 -0.72 1.51 0.46
N VAL A 17 -1.69 1.84 1.31
CA VAL A 17 -1.51 1.86 2.77
C VAL A 17 -1.24 0.45 3.33
N PRO A 18 -2.10 -0.57 3.13
CA PRO A 18 -1.84 -1.91 3.64
C PRO A 18 -0.65 -2.57 2.92
N THR A 19 -0.45 -2.35 1.61
CA THR A 19 0.73 -2.89 0.91
C THR A 19 2.03 -2.30 1.45
N GLY A 20 2.09 -0.99 1.66
CA GLY A 20 3.25 -0.33 2.27
C GLY A 20 3.54 -0.85 3.68
N PHE A 21 2.50 -1.03 4.50
CA PHE A 21 2.63 -1.63 5.83
C PHE A 21 3.23 -3.04 5.78
N LEU A 22 2.73 -3.92 4.90
CA LEU A 22 3.25 -5.28 4.74
C LEU A 22 4.69 -5.30 4.23
N LEU A 23 5.05 -4.41 3.29
CA LEU A 23 6.41 -4.29 2.78
C LEU A 23 7.40 -3.87 3.87
N ILE A 24 7.01 -2.94 4.74
CA ILE A 24 7.83 -2.53 5.89
C ILE A 24 8.10 -3.73 6.81
N LEU A 25 7.06 -4.50 7.14
CA LEU A 25 7.22 -5.70 7.96
C LEU A 25 8.11 -6.74 7.27
N TYR A 26 7.89 -6.98 5.98
CA TYR A 26 8.69 -7.91 5.19
C TYR A 26 10.18 -7.54 5.19
N VAL A 27 10.51 -6.28 4.89
CA VAL A 27 11.89 -5.81 4.86
C VAL A 27 12.54 -5.95 6.24
N LYS A 28 11.82 -5.58 7.30
CA LYS A 28 12.29 -5.76 8.67
C LYS A 28 12.58 -7.22 9.01
N THR A 29 11.71 -8.15 8.60
CA THR A 29 11.93 -9.58 8.81
C THR A 29 13.09 -10.11 7.98
N ALA A 30 13.18 -9.74 6.70
CA ALA A 30 14.26 -10.17 5.81
C ALA A 30 15.63 -9.71 6.34
N SER A 31 15.76 -8.45 6.77
CA SER A 31 17.01 -7.89 7.30
C SER A 31 17.44 -8.46 8.67
N GLN A 32 16.57 -9.20 9.36
CA GLN A 32 16.92 -9.91 10.60
C GLN A 32 17.41 -11.34 10.33
N ASN A 33 17.16 -11.88 9.13
CA ASN A 33 17.56 -13.23 8.72
C ASN A 33 18.82 -13.24 7.85
N ASP A 34 19.36 -12.07 7.48
CA ASP A 34 20.69 -11.86 6.90
C ASP A 34 21.72 -11.58 8.01
#